data_AF-A0A5N5HX78-F1
#
_entry.id   AF-A0A5N5HX78-F1
#
_cell.length_a   1.000
_cell.length_b   1.000
_cell.length_c   1.000
_cell.angle_alpha   90.00
_cell.angle_beta   90.00
_cell.angle_gamma   90.00
#
_symmetry.space_group_name_H-M   'P 1'
#
loop_
_entity.id
_entity.type
_entity.pdbx_description
1 polymer ?
#
loop_
_entity_poly.entity_id
_entity_poly.type
_entity_poly.pdbx_seq_one_letter_code
_entity_poly.pdbx_strand_id
1 'polypeptide(L)'
;MEAMEIDSEKNLHRKHCAYTLLDERFEIQKEMYRGQQYSQIYFARLHMMRTLLYSLVPNWKPHLPVCTVLELERDKECIVVGTLYKHMKLKPCVLDEYSKTRTVTPLVKPHNFVHPDDHLILEDESGRVKLSGNVLSPTVYVTGTVVGLHGKETDAGDFLVLDVLEAGLPPQIELPLKSREGKYVVFVSGLRVGSSSLNPLQFQLLVDHITGHLGDEKEQGIAAHIVHVVIAGNSIEVPRGLLNGQNLALKDQSRLSEPIKELDILLTQIAAGLPLDIMPGLDDPANFALPQQMPFPWSSAYNTFRSCTNPHCFDLDDVRFLGTSGQNIDDLDKYSEAKDKLDFIERTLRWRHLAPTAPNTLGCYPFTDRDPFLIESCPHVYFVGNQDKYDSRLVKGSEGQMVRLISIPKFCETGIAVVKSSDELLRKFADSGDEADASARKQLAVRMSKRRKRSRLNGEGDHQCDSPSNGRSTGLVERRSLLPAGTKNKALFRKIGIHGGRASHLRATDIRNKSLFGSIRKTWRRTIEGASKVFMEKHYNRHKRLINDIV
;
A
#
# COMPACT_ATOMS: atom_id res chain seq x y z
N MET A 1 53.93 2.00 27.95
CA MET A 1 53.06 2.05 26.76
C MET A 1 52.06 0.94 26.94
N GLU A 2 50.90 1.25 27.52
CA GLU A 2 49.76 0.34 27.51
C GLU A 2 49.32 0.16 26.06
N ALA A 3 49.23 -1.10 25.62
CA ALA A 3 48.67 -1.43 24.34
C ALA A 3 47.18 -1.04 24.37
N MET A 4 46.78 -0.12 23.50
CA MET A 4 45.36 0.07 23.18
C MET A 4 44.86 -1.24 22.60
N GLU A 5 44.11 -2.01 23.39
CA GLU A 5 43.21 -3.03 22.86
C GLU A 5 42.25 -2.28 21.93
N ILE A 6 42.42 -2.50 20.62
CA ILE A 6 41.44 -2.11 19.62
C ILE A 6 40.25 -3.01 19.92
N ASP A 7 39.21 -2.41 20.53
CA ASP A 7 37.91 -3.02 20.77
C ASP A 7 37.50 -3.76 19.48
N SER A 8 37.41 -5.08 19.56
CA SER A 8 37.05 -5.90 18.40
C SER A 8 35.65 -5.49 17.97
N GLU A 9 35.51 -4.85 16.81
CA GLU A 9 34.20 -4.44 16.26
C GLU A 9 33.24 -5.64 16.30
N LYS A 10 32.24 -5.57 17.19
CA LYS A 10 31.19 -6.59 17.28
C LYS A 10 30.32 -6.47 16.04
N ASN A 11 30.65 -7.24 15.00
CA ASN A 11 29.85 -7.33 13.80
C ASN A 11 28.50 -8.01 14.12
N LEU A 12 27.43 -7.22 14.12
CA LEU A 12 26.07 -7.73 14.28
C LEU A 12 25.61 -8.39 12.98
N HIS A 13 25.10 -9.62 13.09
CA HIS A 13 24.54 -10.34 11.96
C HIS A 13 23.03 -10.16 11.90
N ARG A 14 22.52 -9.82 10.71
CA ARG A 14 21.09 -9.69 10.46
C ARG A 14 20.39 -11.05 10.56
N LYS A 15 19.22 -11.06 11.17
CA LYS A 15 18.35 -12.25 11.25
C LYS A 15 17.69 -12.53 9.91
N HIS A 16 17.37 -13.80 9.66
CA HIS A 16 16.69 -14.25 8.45
C HIS A 16 15.34 -14.90 8.78
N CYS A 17 14.43 -14.87 7.81
CA CYS A 17 13.10 -15.47 7.89
C CYS A 17 12.79 -16.22 6.58
N ALA A 18 11.99 -17.28 6.69
CA ALA A 18 11.38 -17.91 5.51
C ALA A 18 10.31 -16.96 4.95
N TYR A 19 10.29 -16.80 3.62
CA TYR A 19 9.35 -15.93 2.92
C TYR A 19 8.65 -16.71 1.82
N THR A 20 7.32 -16.62 1.79
CA THR A 20 6.48 -17.22 0.75
C THR A 20 5.56 -16.16 0.15
N LEU A 21 5.70 -15.88 -1.16
CA LEU A 21 4.82 -14.96 -1.88
C LEU A 21 3.50 -15.66 -2.23
N LEU A 22 2.38 -14.98 -2.01
CA LEU A 22 1.02 -15.51 -2.27
C LEU A 22 0.20 -14.60 -3.20
N ASP A 23 0.88 -13.83 -4.06
CA ASP A 23 0.25 -12.86 -4.97
C ASP A 23 -0.37 -13.48 -6.23
N GLU A 24 -0.18 -14.78 -6.48
CA GLU A 24 -0.64 -15.48 -7.69
C GLU A 24 -2.14 -15.21 -8.02
N ARG A 25 -2.98 -15.10 -7.00
CA ARG A 25 -4.41 -14.77 -7.15
C ARG A 25 -4.69 -13.37 -7.70
N PHE A 26 -3.78 -12.43 -7.47
CA PHE A 26 -3.87 -11.03 -7.90
C PHE A 26 -3.16 -10.78 -9.23
N GLU A 27 -2.30 -11.69 -9.69
CA GLU A 27 -1.58 -11.51 -10.95
C GLU A 27 -2.50 -11.63 -12.18
N ILE A 28 -2.36 -10.66 -13.10
CA ILE A 28 -3.06 -10.67 -14.39
C ILE A 28 -2.05 -10.98 -15.50
N GLN A 29 -1.89 -12.27 -15.83
CA GLN A 29 -0.86 -12.70 -16.79
C GLN A 29 -1.10 -12.22 -18.23
N LYS A 30 -2.35 -12.12 -18.67
CA LYS A 30 -2.74 -11.64 -20.00
C LYS A 30 -3.98 -10.77 -19.91
N GLU A 31 -3.77 -9.46 -19.88
CA GLU A 31 -4.86 -8.48 -19.91
C GLU A 31 -5.58 -8.52 -21.26
N MET A 32 -6.78 -9.07 -21.27
CA MET A 32 -7.55 -9.23 -22.48
C MET A 32 -8.93 -8.63 -22.26
N TYR A 33 -9.07 -7.33 -22.52
CA TYR A 33 -10.38 -6.68 -22.61
C TYR A 33 -11.00 -7.06 -23.97
N ARG A 34 -11.74 -8.18 -23.99
CA ARG A 34 -12.44 -8.74 -25.15
C ARG A 34 -13.96 -8.54 -25.03
N GLY A 35 -14.39 -7.43 -24.43
CA GLY A 35 -15.81 -7.14 -24.20
C GLY A 35 -16.42 -7.85 -22.98
N GLN A 36 -15.62 -8.22 -21.98
CA GLN A 36 -16.13 -8.74 -20.71
C GLN A 36 -16.99 -7.67 -20.02
N GLN A 37 -18.08 -8.12 -19.38
CA GLN A 37 -18.95 -7.29 -18.58
C GLN A 37 -18.75 -7.56 -17.09
N TYR A 38 -19.01 -6.55 -16.26
CA TYR A 38 -18.87 -6.63 -14.80
C TYR A 38 -19.96 -7.48 -14.11
N SER A 39 -20.96 -7.99 -14.82
CA SER A 39 -21.96 -8.88 -14.22
C SER A 39 -21.33 -10.18 -13.68
N GLN A 40 -20.33 -10.71 -14.39
CA GLN A 40 -19.70 -11.99 -14.05
C GLN A 40 -18.98 -11.97 -12.69
N ILE A 41 -18.33 -10.85 -12.32
CA ILE A 41 -17.69 -10.74 -11.00
C ILE A 41 -18.72 -10.73 -9.86
N TYR A 42 -19.90 -10.10 -10.05
CA TYR A 42 -20.98 -10.16 -9.05
C TYR A 42 -21.57 -11.56 -8.93
N PHE A 43 -21.75 -12.29 -10.04
CA PHE A 43 -22.19 -13.68 -9.99
C PHE A 43 -21.19 -14.58 -9.25
N ALA A 44 -19.89 -14.46 -9.56
CA ALA A 44 -18.84 -15.22 -8.88
C ALA A 44 -18.82 -14.92 -7.37
N ARG A 45 -18.87 -13.62 -7.01
CA ARG A 45 -18.91 -13.17 -5.61
C ARG A 45 -20.12 -13.72 -4.88
N LEU A 46 -21.32 -13.56 -5.44
CA LEU A 46 -22.57 -14.00 -4.82
C LEU A 46 -22.59 -15.51 -4.65
N HIS A 47 -22.14 -16.27 -5.66
CA HIS A 47 -22.09 -17.73 -5.60
C HIS A 47 -21.19 -18.24 -4.45
N MET A 48 -19.97 -17.71 -4.35
CA MET A 48 -19.02 -18.09 -3.30
C MET A 48 -19.52 -17.70 -1.90
N MET A 49 -19.96 -16.45 -1.74
CA MET A 49 -20.42 -15.94 -0.46
C MET A 49 -21.74 -16.57 0.00
N ARG A 50 -22.65 -16.90 -0.94
CA ARG A 50 -23.87 -17.63 -0.63
C ARG A 50 -23.59 -19.02 -0.10
N THR A 51 -22.67 -19.75 -0.73
CA THR A 51 -22.28 -21.08 -0.27
C THR A 51 -21.79 -21.03 1.18
N LEU A 52 -20.98 -20.02 1.51
CA LEU A 52 -20.55 -19.77 2.88
C LEU A 52 -21.73 -19.42 3.80
N LEU A 53 -22.56 -18.44 3.45
CA LEU A 53 -23.67 -18.00 4.30
C LEU A 53 -24.68 -19.13 4.54
N TYR A 54 -24.98 -19.95 3.54
CA TYR A 54 -25.85 -21.12 3.68
C TYR A 54 -25.29 -22.16 4.66
N SER A 55 -23.97 -22.31 4.74
CA SER A 55 -23.35 -23.18 5.76
C SER A 55 -23.51 -22.64 7.18
N LEU A 56 -23.72 -21.33 7.35
CA LEU A 56 -23.91 -20.67 8.64
C LEU A 56 -25.38 -20.60 9.08
N VAL A 57 -26.33 -20.63 8.13
CA VAL A 57 -27.78 -20.57 8.39
C VAL A 57 -28.27 -21.59 9.43
N PRO A 58 -27.87 -22.89 9.39
CA PRO A 58 -28.31 -23.87 10.38
C PRO A 58 -27.94 -23.52 11.83
N ASN A 59 -26.82 -22.81 12.04
CA ASN A 59 -26.37 -22.37 13.37
C ASN A 59 -27.02 -21.04 13.79
N TRP A 60 -27.58 -20.29 12.84
CA TRP A 60 -28.20 -18.99 13.10
C TRP A 60 -29.72 -19.10 13.29
N LYS A 61 -30.44 -19.64 12.30
CA LYS A 61 -31.92 -19.74 12.27
C LYS A 61 -32.37 -20.99 11.51
N PRO A 62 -32.22 -22.21 12.09
CA PRO A 62 -32.47 -23.47 11.39
C PRO A 62 -33.93 -23.75 11.03
N HIS A 63 -34.88 -23.03 11.64
CA HIS A 63 -36.32 -23.25 11.46
C HIS A 63 -36.93 -22.42 10.33
N LEU A 64 -36.17 -21.48 9.75
CA LEU A 64 -36.66 -20.59 8.70
C LEU A 64 -36.28 -21.11 7.30
N PRO A 65 -37.19 -21.01 6.32
CA PRO A 65 -36.87 -21.38 4.95
C PRO A 65 -35.90 -20.35 4.34
N VAL A 66 -34.97 -20.84 3.53
CA VAL A 66 -34.16 -20.01 2.66
C VAL A 66 -34.88 -19.87 1.33
N CYS A 67 -35.10 -18.64 0.89
CA CYS A 67 -35.87 -18.30 -0.31
C CYS A 67 -35.06 -17.37 -1.21
N THR A 68 -35.34 -17.40 -2.51
CA THR A 68 -34.93 -16.34 -3.44
C THR A 68 -35.85 -15.12 -3.32
N VAL A 69 -35.43 -13.98 -3.84
CA VAL A 69 -36.21 -12.73 -3.81
C VAL A 69 -37.57 -12.90 -4.51
N LEU A 70 -37.66 -13.67 -5.60
CA LEU A 70 -38.94 -13.93 -6.28
C LEU A 70 -39.89 -14.87 -5.53
N GLU A 71 -39.37 -15.67 -4.60
CA GLU A 71 -40.16 -16.63 -3.80
C GLU A 71 -40.67 -16.03 -2.49
N LEU A 72 -40.45 -14.74 -2.28
CA LEU A 72 -40.96 -14.03 -1.11
C LEU A 72 -42.48 -14.11 -1.05
N GLU A 73 -42.99 -14.46 0.13
CA GLU A 73 -44.41 -14.52 0.42
C GLU A 73 -44.77 -13.50 1.51
N ARG A 74 -45.93 -12.88 1.34
CA ARG A 74 -46.46 -11.90 2.29
C ARG A 74 -46.58 -12.46 3.70
N ASP A 75 -46.10 -11.69 4.67
CA ASP A 75 -46.13 -12.00 6.10
C ASP A 75 -45.48 -13.33 6.52
N LYS A 76 -44.73 -14.00 5.65
CA LYS A 76 -43.93 -15.17 6.00
C LYS A 76 -42.49 -14.78 6.28
N GLU A 77 -41.99 -15.22 7.43
CA GLU A 77 -40.58 -15.06 7.76
C GLU A 77 -39.72 -16.04 6.96
N CYS A 78 -38.65 -15.53 6.37
CA CYS A 78 -37.71 -16.30 5.58
C CYS A 78 -36.30 -15.70 5.67
N ILE A 79 -35.34 -16.42 5.10
CA ILE A 79 -33.96 -15.98 4.93
C ILE A 79 -33.68 -15.77 3.45
N VAL A 80 -33.14 -14.61 3.09
CA VAL A 80 -32.69 -14.31 1.73
C VAL A 80 -31.21 -13.98 1.74
N VAL A 81 -30.45 -14.50 0.77
CA VAL A 81 -29.02 -14.20 0.60
C VAL A 81 -28.78 -13.52 -0.73
N GLY A 82 -28.29 -12.29 -0.67
CA GLY A 82 -28.10 -11.45 -1.85
C GLY A 82 -26.98 -10.43 -1.68
N THR A 83 -26.71 -9.72 -2.76
CA THR A 83 -25.78 -8.60 -2.83
C THR A 83 -26.53 -7.31 -2.52
N LEU A 84 -26.00 -6.52 -1.59
CA LEU A 84 -26.53 -5.18 -1.31
C LEU A 84 -26.19 -4.22 -2.44
N TYR A 85 -27.18 -3.46 -2.85
CA TYR A 85 -27.04 -2.27 -3.67
C TYR A 85 -27.52 -1.07 -2.86
N LYS A 86 -26.62 -0.10 -2.62
CA LYS A 86 -26.96 1.16 -1.98
C LYS A 86 -27.34 2.18 -3.04
N HIS A 87 -28.60 2.59 -3.05
CA HIS A 87 -29.05 3.72 -3.85
C HIS A 87 -28.72 5.01 -3.11
N MET A 88 -27.98 5.90 -3.76
CA MET A 88 -27.39 7.07 -3.14
C MET A 88 -27.79 8.35 -3.86
N LYS A 89 -28.31 9.32 -3.12
CA LYS A 89 -28.79 10.59 -3.72
C LYS A 89 -27.67 11.46 -4.27
N LEU A 90 -26.53 11.49 -3.58
CA LEU A 90 -25.38 12.36 -3.93
C LEU A 90 -24.31 11.65 -4.76
N LYS A 91 -24.48 10.34 -5.05
CA LYS A 91 -23.48 9.60 -5.82
C LYS A 91 -23.41 10.19 -7.25
N PRO A 92 -22.21 10.55 -7.74
CA PRO A 92 -22.07 11.12 -9.07
C PRO A 92 -22.48 10.10 -10.14
N CYS A 93 -23.24 10.57 -11.12
CA CYS A 93 -23.65 9.80 -12.29
C CYS A 93 -22.89 10.29 -13.51
N VAL A 94 -22.19 9.39 -14.20
CA VAL A 94 -21.40 9.75 -15.38
C VAL A 94 -22.30 10.27 -16.51
N LEU A 95 -23.52 9.74 -16.67
CA LEU A 95 -24.48 10.21 -17.66
C LEU A 95 -24.94 11.66 -17.39
N ASP A 96 -25.00 12.07 -16.13
CA ASP A 96 -25.31 13.46 -15.76
C ASP A 96 -24.14 14.41 -16.03
N GLU A 97 -22.90 13.93 -15.86
CA GLU A 97 -21.70 14.69 -16.25
C GLU A 97 -21.64 14.95 -17.75
N TYR A 98 -22.21 14.04 -18.55
CA TYR A 98 -22.30 14.16 -20.01
C TYR A 98 -23.43 15.04 -20.52
N SER A 99 -24.59 14.97 -19.89
CA SER A 99 -25.76 15.74 -20.30
C SER A 99 -25.58 17.23 -19.99
N LYS A 100 -24.78 17.57 -18.97
CA LYS A 100 -24.42 18.95 -18.65
C LYS A 100 -23.34 19.43 -19.62
N THR A 101 -23.64 20.49 -20.37
CA THR A 101 -22.64 21.22 -21.18
C THR A 101 -21.45 21.57 -20.27
N ARG A 102 -20.24 21.06 -20.57
CA ARG A 102 -19.02 21.17 -19.75
C ARG A 102 -18.88 22.55 -19.09
N THR A 103 -19.46 22.74 -17.91
CA THR A 103 -19.25 23.94 -17.12
C THR A 103 -17.86 23.83 -16.52
N VAL A 104 -17.03 24.84 -16.80
CA VAL A 104 -15.60 24.90 -16.46
C VAL A 104 -15.36 24.97 -14.95
N THR A 105 -16.41 25.19 -14.14
CA THR A 105 -16.34 25.18 -12.69
C THR A 105 -16.35 23.73 -12.16
N PRO A 106 -15.26 23.27 -11.52
CA PRO A 106 -15.28 21.99 -10.83
C PRO A 106 -16.31 22.08 -9.70
N LEU A 107 -17.38 21.29 -9.80
CA LEU A 107 -18.30 21.09 -8.70
C LEU A 107 -17.46 20.64 -7.49
N VAL A 108 -17.61 21.32 -6.35
CA VAL A 108 -16.99 20.90 -5.09
C VAL A 108 -17.48 19.47 -4.84
N LYS A 109 -16.61 18.48 -5.09
CA LYS A 109 -16.97 17.09 -4.85
C LYS A 109 -16.99 16.90 -3.34
N PRO A 110 -18.13 16.56 -2.73
CA PRO A 110 -18.18 16.30 -1.31
C PRO A 110 -17.21 15.15 -0.97
N HIS A 111 -16.60 15.21 0.21
CA HIS A 111 -15.63 14.21 0.65
C HIS A 111 -16.31 12.86 0.92
N ASN A 112 -17.60 12.89 1.27
CA ASN A 112 -18.47 11.74 1.48
C ASN A 112 -19.82 12.00 0.79
N PHE A 113 -20.38 10.99 0.13
CA PHE A 113 -21.62 11.04 -0.64
C PHE A 113 -22.84 10.48 0.11
N VAL A 114 -22.70 10.07 1.38
CA VAL A 114 -23.81 9.58 2.20
C VAL A 114 -24.86 10.66 2.38
N HIS A 115 -26.14 10.29 2.21
CA HIS A 115 -27.28 11.18 2.40
C HIS A 115 -28.38 10.48 3.24
N PRO A 116 -29.15 11.20 4.07
CA PRO A 116 -30.24 10.61 4.87
C PRO A 116 -31.33 9.87 4.05
N ASP A 117 -31.49 10.22 2.77
CA ASP A 117 -32.44 9.61 1.83
C ASP A 117 -31.88 8.34 1.15
N ASP A 118 -30.64 7.94 1.45
CA ASP A 118 -30.04 6.73 0.91
C ASP A 118 -30.79 5.50 1.42
N HIS A 119 -30.96 4.49 0.56
CA HIS A 119 -31.62 3.24 0.93
C HIS A 119 -30.90 2.03 0.34
N LEU A 120 -31.15 0.87 0.94
CA LEU A 120 -30.55 -0.39 0.54
C LEU A 120 -31.57 -1.24 -0.24
N ILE A 121 -31.07 -1.93 -1.24
CA ILE A 121 -31.78 -2.91 -2.06
C ILE A 121 -30.97 -4.20 -1.97
N LEU A 122 -31.63 -5.34 -1.80
CA LEU A 122 -31.01 -6.65 -1.92
C LEU A 122 -31.26 -7.20 -3.31
N GLU A 123 -30.21 -7.68 -3.96
CA GLU A 123 -30.24 -8.28 -5.29
C GLU A 123 -29.72 -9.72 -5.25
N ASP A 124 -30.48 -10.66 -5.77
CA ASP A 124 -30.03 -12.02 -6.06
C ASP A 124 -30.17 -12.33 -7.56
N GLU A 125 -29.99 -13.58 -7.98
CA GLU A 125 -30.17 -14.01 -9.38
C GLU A 125 -31.60 -13.90 -9.88
N SER A 126 -32.58 -13.84 -8.98
CA SER A 126 -34.00 -13.87 -9.29
C SER A 126 -34.57 -12.46 -9.44
N GLY A 127 -34.14 -11.51 -8.60
CA GLY A 127 -34.70 -10.17 -8.62
C GLY A 127 -34.10 -9.23 -7.57
N ARG A 128 -34.84 -8.15 -7.30
CA ARG A 128 -34.47 -7.08 -6.39
C ARG A 128 -35.61 -6.77 -5.43
N VAL A 129 -35.27 -6.56 -4.16
CA VAL A 129 -36.24 -6.11 -3.15
C VAL A 129 -35.64 -4.98 -2.33
N LYS A 130 -36.42 -3.93 -2.11
CA LYS A 130 -36.02 -2.79 -1.29
C LYS A 130 -36.08 -3.19 0.18
N LEU A 131 -35.06 -2.78 0.95
CA LEU A 131 -34.96 -3.11 2.36
C LEU A 131 -35.57 -2.01 3.22
N SER A 132 -36.27 -2.43 4.27
CA SER A 132 -36.86 -1.56 5.29
C SER A 132 -36.51 -2.05 6.69
N GLY A 133 -36.70 -1.18 7.70
CA GLY A 133 -36.33 -1.44 9.09
C GLY A 133 -35.02 -0.75 9.49
N ASN A 134 -34.62 -0.94 10.75
CA ASN A 134 -33.49 -0.22 11.36
C ASN A 134 -32.25 -1.10 11.58
N VAL A 135 -32.32 -2.39 11.22
CA VAL A 135 -31.24 -3.36 11.47
C VAL A 135 -30.03 -3.10 10.57
N LEU A 136 -30.25 -2.88 9.27
CA LEU A 136 -29.20 -2.44 8.35
C LEU A 136 -29.26 -0.93 8.14
N SER A 137 -28.24 -0.22 8.62
CA SER A 137 -28.09 1.20 8.32
C SER A 137 -27.49 1.42 6.93
N PRO A 138 -28.15 2.20 6.04
CA PRO A 138 -27.56 2.64 4.77
C PRO A 138 -26.28 3.46 4.96
N THR A 139 -26.05 4.08 6.13
CA THR A 139 -24.82 4.82 6.40
C THR A 139 -23.61 3.89 6.58
N VAL A 140 -23.82 2.64 6.97
CA VAL A 140 -22.74 1.68 7.27
C VAL A 140 -22.44 0.78 6.07
N TYR A 141 -23.46 0.20 5.44
CA TYR A 141 -23.29 -0.76 4.35
C TYR A 141 -23.05 -0.05 3.01
N VAL A 142 -22.38 -0.75 2.09
CA VAL A 142 -22.04 -0.25 0.75
C VAL A 142 -22.52 -1.22 -0.32
N THR A 143 -22.60 -0.74 -1.57
CA THR A 143 -22.87 -1.60 -2.72
C THR A 143 -21.80 -2.67 -2.86
N GLY A 144 -22.23 -3.91 -3.11
CA GLY A 144 -21.37 -5.06 -3.41
C GLY A 144 -21.08 -5.97 -2.21
N THR A 145 -21.54 -5.61 -1.00
CA THR A 145 -21.49 -6.48 0.19
C THR A 145 -22.55 -7.58 0.07
N VAL A 146 -22.18 -8.84 0.35
CA VAL A 146 -23.11 -9.98 0.35
C VAL A 146 -23.49 -10.33 1.79
N VAL A 147 -24.78 -10.44 2.07
CA VAL A 147 -25.33 -10.70 3.41
C VAL A 147 -26.48 -11.69 3.34
N GLY A 148 -26.72 -12.41 4.44
CA GLY A 148 -27.98 -13.13 4.68
C GLY A 148 -28.91 -12.28 5.54
N LEU A 149 -30.17 -12.13 5.14
CA LEU A 149 -31.15 -11.34 5.86
C LEU A 149 -32.31 -12.23 6.31
N HIS A 150 -32.66 -12.15 7.59
CA HIS A 150 -33.91 -12.69 8.13
C HIS A 150 -34.94 -11.57 8.17
N GLY A 151 -36.11 -11.83 7.61
CA GLY A 151 -37.17 -10.85 7.56
C GLY A 151 -38.42 -11.38 6.89
N LYS A 152 -39.32 -10.46 6.53
CA LYS A 152 -40.57 -10.77 5.84
C LYS A 152 -40.96 -9.66 4.87
N GLU A 153 -41.72 -10.00 3.85
CA GLU A 153 -42.28 -9.02 2.91
C GLU A 153 -43.41 -8.22 3.58
N THR A 154 -43.43 -6.92 3.35
CA THR A 154 -44.46 -5.98 3.83
C THR A 154 -45.54 -5.76 2.77
N ASP A 155 -46.67 -5.17 3.16
CA ASP A 155 -47.75 -4.80 2.22
C ASP A 155 -47.32 -3.85 1.08
N ALA A 156 -46.24 -3.11 1.30
CA ALA A 156 -45.67 -2.18 0.31
C ALA A 156 -44.74 -2.87 -0.71
N GLY A 157 -44.44 -4.16 -0.56
CA GLY A 157 -43.45 -4.89 -1.36
C GLY A 157 -42.00 -4.67 -0.91
N ASP A 158 -41.78 -3.94 0.18
CA ASP A 158 -40.46 -3.80 0.82
C ASP A 158 -40.22 -5.03 1.73
N PHE A 159 -38.96 -5.44 1.90
CA PHE A 159 -38.56 -6.50 2.84
C PHE A 159 -38.18 -5.89 4.19
N LEU A 160 -38.94 -6.20 5.24
CA LEU A 160 -38.64 -5.77 6.60
C LEU A 160 -37.56 -6.65 7.20
N VAL A 161 -36.37 -6.09 7.42
CA VAL A 161 -35.24 -6.82 7.99
C VAL A 161 -35.36 -6.87 9.51
N LEU A 162 -35.33 -8.09 10.05
CA LEU A 162 -35.40 -8.39 11.48
C LEU A 162 -34.04 -8.76 12.07
N ASP A 163 -33.19 -9.43 11.29
CA ASP A 163 -31.85 -9.83 11.71
C ASP A 163 -30.90 -9.96 10.49
N VAL A 164 -29.59 -9.84 10.72
CA VAL A 164 -28.55 -9.88 9.67
C VAL A 164 -27.47 -10.92 10.00
N LEU A 165 -27.16 -11.73 8.99
CA LEU A 165 -26.06 -12.68 9.00
C LEU A 165 -24.93 -12.17 8.10
N GLU A 166 -23.86 -11.70 8.74
CA GLU A 166 -22.59 -11.40 8.07
C GLU A 166 -21.70 -12.65 8.01
N ALA A 167 -20.77 -12.68 7.05
CA ALA A 167 -19.84 -13.79 6.86
C ALA A 167 -18.84 -13.99 8.02
N GLY A 168 -18.60 -12.95 8.83
CA GLY A 168 -17.64 -12.98 9.93
C GLY A 168 -16.19 -13.18 9.46
N LEU A 169 -15.29 -13.47 10.41
CA LEU A 169 -13.87 -13.68 10.07
C LEU A 169 -13.67 -15.05 9.39
N PRO A 170 -12.79 -15.16 8.38
CA PRO A 170 -12.44 -16.45 7.77
C PRO A 170 -11.70 -17.39 8.75
N PRO A 171 -11.57 -18.68 8.43
CA PRO A 171 -10.71 -19.58 9.20
C PRO A 171 -9.26 -19.07 9.17
N GLN A 172 -8.58 -19.15 10.31
CA GLN A 172 -7.20 -18.70 10.46
C GLN A 172 -6.27 -19.91 10.60
N ILE A 173 -5.11 -19.84 9.95
CA ILE A 173 -4.04 -20.83 10.16
C ILE A 173 -3.50 -20.64 11.59
N GLU A 174 -3.24 -21.73 12.30
CA GLU A 174 -2.68 -21.61 13.65
C GLU A 174 -1.29 -20.96 13.62
N LEU A 175 -1.08 -19.99 14.51
CA LEU A 175 0.21 -19.34 14.66
C LEU A 175 1.25 -20.36 15.16
N PRO A 176 2.47 -20.39 14.58
CA PRO A 176 3.54 -21.23 15.11
C PRO A 176 3.91 -20.77 16.52
N LEU A 177 3.83 -21.68 17.49
CA LEU A 177 4.12 -21.39 18.91
C LEU A 177 5.62 -21.17 19.22
N LYS A 178 6.49 -20.87 18.24
CA LYS A 178 7.95 -21.00 18.42
C LYS A 178 8.77 -20.01 17.59
N SER A 179 8.80 -18.75 18.00
CA SER A 179 10.01 -17.92 17.86
C SER A 179 10.37 -17.34 19.22
N ARG A 180 11.57 -17.69 19.72
CA ARG A 180 12.12 -17.12 20.96
C ARG A 180 12.78 -15.75 20.72
N GLU A 181 13.03 -15.41 19.46
CA GLU A 181 13.76 -14.23 19.02
C GLU A 181 12.84 -13.27 18.25
N GLY A 182 12.74 -12.02 18.71
CA GLY A 182 11.86 -11.03 18.11
C GLY A 182 12.37 -10.56 16.75
N LYS A 183 11.73 -11.01 15.66
CA LYS A 183 11.96 -10.51 14.29
C LYS A 183 11.04 -9.32 14.00
N TYR A 184 11.45 -8.36 13.18
CA TYR A 184 10.66 -7.17 12.87
C TYR A 184 10.44 -6.97 11.37
N VAL A 185 9.25 -6.48 11.02
CA VAL A 185 8.88 -6.02 9.68
C VAL A 185 8.66 -4.51 9.73
N VAL A 186 9.20 -3.80 8.74
CA VAL A 186 9.02 -2.35 8.60
C VAL A 186 8.04 -2.06 7.47
N PHE A 187 7.03 -1.25 7.76
CA PHE A 187 6.06 -0.76 6.77
C PHE A 187 6.23 0.74 6.56
N VAL A 188 6.24 1.13 5.28
CA VAL A 188 6.30 2.52 4.83
C VAL A 188 5.26 2.69 3.72
N SER A 189 4.61 3.85 3.61
CA SER A 189 3.72 4.16 2.49
C SER A 189 3.81 5.63 2.13
N GLY A 190 3.42 6.02 0.93
CA GLY A 190 3.35 7.44 0.57
C GLY A 190 4.70 8.14 0.62
N LEU A 191 5.73 7.56 -0.02
CA LEU A 191 7.03 8.21 -0.18
C LEU A 191 6.93 9.44 -1.08
N ARG A 192 6.13 9.34 -2.15
CA ARG A 192 5.89 10.42 -3.14
C ARG A 192 7.19 11.06 -3.63
N VAL A 193 8.14 10.25 -4.07
CA VAL A 193 9.38 10.71 -4.71
C VAL A 193 9.03 11.58 -5.92
N GLY A 194 9.72 12.72 -6.07
CA GLY A 194 9.39 13.77 -7.04
C GLY A 194 8.46 14.86 -6.50
N SER A 195 7.85 14.65 -5.33
CA SER A 195 7.07 15.68 -4.65
C SER A 195 7.95 16.70 -3.92
N SER A 196 7.46 17.93 -3.82
CA SER A 196 8.04 18.95 -2.94
C SER A 196 7.86 18.65 -1.44
N SER A 197 6.96 17.74 -1.08
CA SER A 197 6.70 17.36 0.32
C SER A 197 7.68 16.33 0.87
N LEU A 198 8.34 15.55 0.01
CA LEU A 198 9.32 14.56 0.47
C LEU A 198 10.55 15.27 1.02
N ASN A 199 10.96 14.88 2.23
CA ASN A 199 12.22 15.31 2.83
C ASN A 199 13.29 14.22 2.63
N PRO A 200 14.28 14.42 1.74
CA PRO A 200 15.30 13.41 1.45
C PRO A 200 16.11 13.00 2.69
N LEU A 201 16.35 13.94 3.62
CA LEU A 201 17.07 13.64 4.86
C LEU A 201 16.28 12.68 5.75
N GLN A 202 14.96 12.83 5.84
CA GLN A 202 14.13 11.91 6.64
C GLN A 202 14.15 10.49 6.08
N PHE A 203 14.08 10.37 4.75
CA PHE A 203 14.19 9.07 4.11
C PHE A 203 15.59 8.46 4.30
N GLN A 204 16.66 9.24 4.14
CA GLN A 204 18.02 8.74 4.37
C GLN A 204 18.22 8.28 5.81
N LEU A 205 17.72 9.03 6.80
CA LEU A 205 17.79 8.62 8.21
C LEU A 205 17.03 7.32 8.48
N LEU A 206 15.89 7.10 7.80
CA LEU A 206 15.18 5.83 7.86
C LEU A 206 16.04 4.70 7.28
N VAL A 207 16.62 4.89 6.09
CA VAL A 207 17.51 3.91 5.45
C VAL A 207 18.69 3.58 6.35
N ASP A 208 19.38 4.59 6.89
CA ASP A 208 20.54 4.42 7.77
C ASP A 208 20.16 3.68 9.06
N HIS A 209 18.97 3.94 9.62
CA HIS A 209 18.47 3.25 10.80
C HIS A 209 18.15 1.77 10.51
N ILE A 210 17.37 1.46 9.47
CA ILE A 210 16.99 0.07 9.19
C ILE A 210 18.18 -0.78 8.71
N THR A 211 19.17 -0.15 8.07
CA THR A 211 20.40 -0.82 7.63
C THR A 211 21.45 -0.96 8.75
N GLY A 212 21.28 -0.25 9.88
CA GLY A 212 22.16 -0.33 11.05
C GLY A 212 23.35 0.64 11.03
N HIS A 213 23.37 1.64 10.14
CA HIS A 213 24.39 2.68 10.09
C HIS A 213 24.15 3.83 11.08
N LEU A 214 22.93 3.92 11.64
CA LEU A 214 22.53 4.94 12.60
C LEU A 214 22.16 4.31 13.95
N GLY A 215 22.60 4.95 15.04
CA GLY A 215 22.24 4.58 16.40
C GLY A 215 23.39 4.05 17.24
N ASP A 216 23.10 3.75 18.51
CA ASP A 216 24.02 3.04 19.41
C ASP A 216 23.95 1.51 19.20
N GLU A 217 24.78 0.73 19.90
CA GLU A 217 24.80 -0.74 19.76
C GLU A 217 23.43 -1.40 20.02
N LYS A 218 22.58 -0.77 20.85
CA LYS A 218 21.24 -1.30 21.15
C LYS A 218 20.30 -1.07 19.97
N GLU A 219 20.31 0.13 19.39
CA GLU A 219 19.52 0.45 18.20
C GLU A 219 19.98 -0.37 16.99
N GLN A 220 21.29 -0.53 16.81
CA GLN A 220 21.84 -1.43 15.78
C GLN A 220 21.46 -2.89 16.04
N GLY A 221 21.39 -3.30 17.31
CA GLY A 221 20.87 -4.60 17.72
C GLY A 221 19.42 -4.81 17.30
N ILE A 222 18.55 -3.80 17.44
CA ILE A 222 17.16 -3.85 16.96
C ILE A 222 17.13 -3.89 15.43
N ALA A 223 17.93 -3.06 14.76
CA ALA A 223 18.02 -3.01 13.31
C ALA A 223 18.45 -4.37 12.71
N ALA A 224 19.34 -5.10 13.38
CA ALA A 224 19.75 -6.46 12.98
C ALA A 224 18.61 -7.48 13.05
N HIS A 225 17.55 -7.22 13.83
CA HIS A 225 16.36 -8.06 13.89
C HIS A 225 15.28 -7.67 12.88
N ILE A 226 15.47 -6.59 12.11
CA ILE A 226 14.60 -6.26 10.98
C ILE A 226 14.90 -7.25 9.86
N VAL A 227 13.89 -8.01 9.48
CA VAL A 227 14.02 -9.09 8.49
C VAL A 227 13.41 -8.73 7.13
N HIS A 228 12.46 -7.77 7.10
CA HIS A 228 11.74 -7.44 5.87
C HIS A 228 11.22 -5.99 5.89
N VAL A 229 11.15 -5.36 4.72
CA VAL A 229 10.61 -4.02 4.50
C VAL A 229 9.51 -4.08 3.44
N VAL A 230 8.39 -3.41 3.69
CA VAL A 230 7.26 -3.29 2.76
C VAL A 230 6.96 -1.82 2.49
N ILE A 231 7.00 -1.42 1.22
CA ILE A 231 6.56 -0.09 0.75
C ILE A 231 5.16 -0.23 0.14
N ALA A 232 4.13 0.21 0.87
CA ALA A 232 2.73 0.06 0.52
C ALA A 232 2.17 1.23 -0.31
N GLY A 233 2.64 1.37 -1.55
CA GLY A 233 2.07 2.27 -2.57
C GLY A 233 2.33 3.76 -2.39
N ASN A 234 2.02 4.50 -3.46
CA ASN A 234 2.27 5.93 -3.67
C ASN A 234 3.74 6.27 -3.43
N SER A 235 4.60 5.53 -4.12
CA SER A 235 6.05 5.68 -4.05
C SER A 235 6.54 6.88 -4.85
N ILE A 236 5.86 7.22 -5.96
CA ILE A 236 6.17 8.34 -6.86
C ILE A 236 5.02 9.33 -6.89
N GLU A 237 5.33 10.60 -7.06
CA GLU A 237 4.37 11.60 -7.49
C GLU A 237 4.69 12.08 -8.91
N VAL A 238 3.78 11.81 -9.83
CA VAL A 238 3.89 12.28 -11.21
C VAL A 238 3.13 13.61 -11.36
N PRO A 239 3.76 14.70 -11.82
CA PRO A 239 3.07 15.97 -12.01
C PRO A 239 1.93 15.85 -13.03
N ARG A 240 0.68 15.88 -12.56
CA ARG A 240 -0.53 15.63 -13.38
C ARG A 240 -0.65 16.58 -14.58
N GLY A 241 -0.15 17.81 -14.47
CA GLY A 241 -0.15 18.80 -15.56
C GLY A 241 0.65 18.38 -16.81
N LEU A 242 1.59 17.44 -16.67
CA LEU A 242 2.37 16.89 -17.80
C LEU A 242 1.62 15.78 -18.57
N LEU A 243 0.54 15.23 -18.01
CA LEU A 243 -0.23 14.14 -18.61
C LEU A 243 -1.39 14.61 -19.51
N ASN A 244 -1.53 15.93 -19.73
CA ASN A 244 -2.64 16.56 -20.46
C ASN A 244 -2.56 16.46 -22.01
N GLY A 245 -2.00 15.36 -22.55
CA GLY A 245 -2.22 14.98 -23.95
C GLY A 245 -1.54 15.84 -25.03
N GLN A 246 -0.58 16.70 -24.68
CA GLN A 246 0.31 17.32 -25.67
C GLN A 246 1.54 16.43 -25.90
N ASN A 247 2.12 16.49 -27.11
CA ASN A 247 3.40 15.83 -27.40
C ASN A 247 4.43 16.24 -26.35
N LEU A 248 4.76 15.32 -25.43
CA LEU A 248 5.72 15.56 -24.35
C LEU A 248 7.06 15.97 -24.95
N ALA A 249 7.46 17.21 -24.73
CA ALA A 249 8.80 17.67 -25.11
C ALA A 249 9.85 16.82 -24.38
N LEU A 250 11.06 16.72 -24.91
CA LEU A 250 12.14 15.92 -24.29
C LEU A 250 12.42 16.35 -22.83
N LYS A 251 12.22 17.63 -22.51
CA LYS A 251 12.34 18.19 -21.14
C LYS A 251 11.21 17.73 -20.22
N ASP A 252 10.02 17.47 -20.76
CA ASP A 252 8.88 16.98 -19.99
C ASP A 252 9.01 15.48 -19.72
N GLN A 253 9.59 14.73 -20.67
CA GLN A 253 9.91 13.31 -20.47
C GLN A 253 10.97 13.10 -19.40
N SER A 254 12.00 13.96 -19.31
CA SER A 254 13.01 13.85 -18.26
C SER A 254 12.39 14.02 -16.88
N ARG A 255 11.51 15.01 -16.70
CA ARG A 255 10.78 15.28 -15.44
C ARG A 255 9.86 14.15 -15.01
N LEU A 256 9.33 13.36 -15.95
CA LEU A 256 8.55 12.15 -15.64
C LEU A 256 9.43 10.97 -15.24
N SER A 257 10.62 10.85 -15.83
CA SER A 257 11.55 9.73 -15.58
C SER A 257 12.45 9.92 -14.35
N GLU A 258 12.69 11.17 -13.94
CA GLU A 258 13.58 11.52 -12.84
C GLU A 258 13.13 10.94 -11.50
N PRO A 259 11.86 11.09 -11.07
CA PRO A 259 11.37 10.48 -9.83
C PRO A 259 11.48 8.95 -9.82
N ILE A 260 11.27 8.30 -10.96
CA ILE A 260 11.41 6.85 -11.09
C ILE A 260 12.86 6.42 -10.88
N LYS A 261 13.81 7.17 -11.47
CA LYS A 261 15.26 6.91 -11.30
C LYS A 261 15.71 7.16 -9.87
N GLU A 262 15.23 8.23 -9.25
CA GLU A 262 15.53 8.55 -7.86
C GLU A 262 15.00 7.46 -6.93
N LEU A 263 13.73 7.07 -7.09
CA LEU A 263 13.16 5.97 -6.32
C LEU A 263 13.98 4.70 -6.48
N ASP A 264 14.33 4.31 -7.70
CA ASP A 264 15.08 3.08 -7.93
C ASP A 264 16.50 3.09 -7.30
N ILE A 265 17.16 4.25 -7.23
CA ILE A 265 18.41 4.42 -6.46
C ILE A 265 18.17 4.20 -4.96
N LEU A 266 17.09 4.77 -4.42
CA LEU A 266 16.72 4.63 -3.01
C LEU A 266 16.37 3.16 -2.66
N LEU A 267 15.60 2.49 -3.52
CA LEU A 267 15.24 1.08 -3.37
C LEU A 267 16.49 0.19 -3.42
N THR A 268 17.44 0.50 -4.30
CA THR A 268 18.72 -0.22 -4.40
C THR A 268 19.52 -0.18 -3.09
N GLN A 269 19.54 0.96 -2.39
CA GLN A 269 20.23 1.08 -1.11
C GLN A 269 19.62 0.18 -0.03
N ILE A 270 18.29 0.08 0.01
CA ILE A 270 17.59 -0.81 0.95
C ILE A 270 17.81 -2.27 0.55
N ALA A 271 17.59 -2.60 -0.73
CA ALA A 271 17.72 -3.96 -1.27
C ALA A 271 19.13 -4.54 -1.06
N ALA A 272 20.17 -3.70 -1.07
CA ALA A 272 21.54 -4.14 -0.80
C ALA A 272 21.73 -4.68 0.63
N GLY A 273 20.94 -4.23 1.61
CA GLY A 273 21.06 -4.65 3.02
C GLY A 273 19.90 -5.48 3.55
N LEU A 274 18.74 -5.46 2.90
CA LEU A 274 17.46 -5.95 3.41
C LEU A 274 16.53 -6.46 2.30
N PRO A 275 15.77 -7.55 2.54
CA PRO A 275 14.60 -7.89 1.75
C PRO A 275 13.58 -6.75 1.70
N LEU A 276 13.10 -6.42 0.49
CA LEU A 276 12.24 -5.29 0.20
C LEU A 276 11.16 -5.67 -0.80
N ASP A 277 9.90 -5.51 -0.37
CA ASP A 277 8.73 -5.62 -1.23
C ASP A 277 8.15 -4.22 -1.47
N ILE A 278 7.88 -3.88 -2.74
CA ILE A 278 7.21 -2.64 -3.12
C ILE A 278 5.88 -2.93 -3.80
N MET A 279 4.82 -2.29 -3.31
CA MET A 279 3.48 -2.36 -3.88
C MET A 279 3.18 -1.07 -4.66
N PRO A 280 2.45 -1.14 -5.79
CA PRO A 280 1.96 0.05 -6.47
C PRO A 280 0.77 0.69 -5.74
N GLY A 281 0.67 2.01 -5.80
CA GLY A 281 -0.48 2.79 -5.37
C GLY A 281 -1.22 3.48 -6.51
N LEU A 282 -2.04 4.48 -6.16
CA LEU A 282 -2.87 5.23 -7.11
C LEU A 282 -2.06 6.16 -8.01
N ASP A 283 -1.05 6.83 -7.43
CA ASP A 283 -0.23 7.82 -8.14
C ASP A 283 1.03 7.21 -8.78
N ASP A 284 1.27 5.91 -8.55
CA ASP A 284 2.39 5.19 -9.13
C ASP A 284 2.13 4.85 -10.61
N PRO A 285 3.19 4.67 -11.41
CA PRO A 285 3.09 4.27 -12.81
C PRO A 285 2.71 2.77 -12.90
N ALA A 286 1.47 2.44 -12.52
CA ALA A 286 0.84 1.11 -12.56
C ALA A 286 -0.54 1.22 -13.20
N ASN A 287 -1.17 0.10 -13.58
CA ASN A 287 -2.56 0.16 -14.06
C ASN A 287 -3.51 0.79 -13.03
N PHE A 288 -4.55 1.47 -13.51
CA PHE A 288 -5.51 2.16 -12.64
C PHE A 288 -6.41 1.18 -11.87
N ALA A 289 -6.92 0.16 -12.57
CA ALA A 289 -7.84 -0.82 -12.02
C ALA A 289 -7.13 -1.81 -11.10
N LEU A 290 -7.77 -2.24 -10.01
CA LEU A 290 -7.28 -3.34 -9.18
C LEU A 290 -7.47 -4.71 -9.86
N PRO A 291 -6.61 -5.70 -9.61
CA PRO A 291 -5.29 -5.59 -8.97
C PRO A 291 -4.28 -4.80 -9.80
N GLN A 292 -3.42 -4.03 -9.13
CA GLN A 292 -2.37 -3.24 -9.78
C GLN A 292 -1.03 -3.98 -9.81
N GLN A 293 -0.28 -3.83 -10.91
CA GLN A 293 1.06 -4.39 -11.07
C GLN A 293 1.99 -3.32 -11.65
N MET A 294 3.18 -3.16 -11.06
CA MET A 294 4.20 -2.21 -11.53
C MET A 294 5.52 -2.93 -11.80
N PRO A 295 6.18 -2.70 -12.95
CA PRO A 295 7.51 -3.25 -13.21
C PRO A 295 8.63 -2.30 -12.76
N PHE A 296 9.69 -2.86 -12.12
CA PHE A 296 10.95 -2.17 -11.86
C PHE A 296 12.13 -2.91 -12.54
N PRO A 297 12.89 -2.25 -13.44
CA PRO A 297 13.92 -2.92 -14.23
C PRO A 297 15.33 -2.97 -13.59
N TRP A 298 15.61 -2.19 -12.53
CA TRP A 298 16.97 -2.03 -11.98
C TRP A 298 17.13 -2.58 -10.58
N SER A 299 16.23 -2.24 -9.66
CA SER A 299 16.17 -2.87 -8.33
C SER A 299 16.03 -4.39 -8.41
N SER A 300 15.46 -4.92 -9.51
CA SER A 300 15.38 -6.36 -9.81
C SER A 300 16.73 -7.06 -10.03
N ALA A 301 17.84 -6.32 -10.08
CA ALA A 301 19.17 -6.92 -10.04
C ALA A 301 19.50 -7.57 -8.68
N TYR A 302 18.83 -7.14 -7.60
CA TYR A 302 18.95 -7.73 -6.27
C TYR A 302 17.89 -8.81 -6.06
N ASN A 303 18.30 -9.97 -5.57
CA ASN A 303 17.39 -11.07 -5.22
C ASN A 303 16.53 -10.78 -3.97
N THR A 304 16.90 -9.75 -3.20
CA THR A 304 16.20 -9.24 -2.03
C THR A 304 15.05 -8.29 -2.39
N PHE A 305 15.01 -7.77 -3.62
CA PHE A 305 13.98 -6.86 -4.09
C PHE A 305 12.84 -7.62 -4.79
N ARG A 306 11.59 -7.27 -4.48
CA ARG A 306 10.40 -7.76 -5.16
C ARG A 306 9.46 -6.62 -5.51
N SER A 307 9.00 -6.60 -6.75
CA SER A 307 7.89 -5.77 -7.17
C SER A 307 6.61 -6.59 -7.05
N CYS A 308 5.76 -6.22 -6.12
CA CYS A 308 4.58 -6.98 -5.73
C CYS A 308 3.31 -6.40 -6.36
N THR A 309 2.20 -7.11 -6.21
CA THR A 309 0.89 -6.64 -6.65
C THR A 309 0.23 -5.74 -5.59
N ASN A 310 -0.86 -5.06 -5.95
CA ASN A 310 -1.77 -4.45 -4.99
C ASN A 310 -3.19 -4.97 -5.30
N PRO A 311 -3.83 -5.74 -4.41
CA PRO A 311 -3.41 -6.13 -3.05
C PRO A 311 -2.16 -7.04 -3.01
N HIS A 312 -1.53 -7.19 -1.84
CA HIS A 312 -0.33 -8.04 -1.63
C HIS A 312 -0.55 -9.02 -0.47
N CYS A 313 -0.15 -10.29 -0.66
CA CYS A 313 -0.25 -11.35 0.34
C CYS A 313 1.05 -12.17 0.40
N PHE A 314 1.55 -12.44 1.60
CA PHE A 314 2.77 -13.21 1.81
C PHE A 314 2.84 -13.80 3.23
N ASP A 315 3.61 -14.87 3.40
CA ASP A 315 3.88 -15.47 4.71
C ASP A 315 5.35 -15.22 5.09
N LEU A 316 5.59 -14.82 6.34
CA LEU A 316 6.92 -14.68 6.96
C LEU A 316 7.01 -15.57 8.19
N ASP A 317 7.85 -16.62 8.15
CA ASP A 317 7.89 -17.66 9.19
C ASP A 317 6.48 -18.11 9.61
N ASP A 318 5.65 -18.45 8.60
CA ASP A 318 4.24 -18.86 8.71
C ASP A 318 3.27 -17.80 9.29
N VAL A 319 3.74 -16.57 9.55
CA VAL A 319 2.87 -15.43 9.83
C VAL A 319 2.40 -14.83 8.51
N ARG A 320 1.13 -15.06 8.19
CA ARG A 320 0.40 -14.43 7.08
C ARG A 320 0.16 -12.93 7.21
N PHE A 321 0.62 -12.20 6.20
CA PHE A 321 0.39 -10.79 5.96
C PHE A 321 -0.50 -10.60 4.72
N LEU A 322 -1.48 -9.72 4.84
CA LEU A 322 -2.33 -9.26 3.74
C LEU A 322 -2.37 -7.73 3.79
N GLY A 323 -2.31 -7.06 2.64
CA GLY A 323 -2.48 -5.62 2.65
C GLY A 323 -2.77 -4.98 1.30
N THR A 324 -3.13 -3.71 1.38
CA THR A 324 -3.47 -2.87 0.22
C THR A 324 -2.76 -1.53 0.31
N SER A 325 -2.68 -0.82 -0.82
CA SER A 325 -2.14 0.54 -0.89
C SER A 325 -3.13 1.63 -0.43
N GLY A 326 -4.27 1.30 0.19
CA GLY A 326 -5.19 2.29 0.77
C GLY A 326 -6.46 2.59 -0.03
N GLN A 327 -6.45 2.39 -1.35
CA GLN A 327 -7.56 2.81 -2.23
C GLN A 327 -8.92 2.21 -1.85
N ASN A 328 -8.95 0.97 -1.37
CA ASN A 328 -10.18 0.31 -0.94
C ASN A 328 -10.82 1.00 0.28
N ILE A 329 -10.02 1.43 1.25
CA ILE A 329 -10.52 2.12 2.45
C ILE A 329 -10.87 3.58 2.14
N ASP A 330 -10.08 4.24 1.30
CA ASP A 330 -10.38 5.61 0.86
C ASP A 330 -11.63 5.67 -0.01
N ASP A 331 -11.95 4.60 -0.75
CA ASP A 331 -13.21 4.50 -1.48
C ASP A 331 -14.39 4.24 -0.55
N LEU A 332 -14.25 3.35 0.45
CA LEU A 332 -15.28 3.11 1.46
C LEU A 332 -15.68 4.39 2.20
N ASP A 333 -14.71 5.22 2.56
CA ASP A 333 -14.92 6.50 3.28
C ASP A 333 -15.77 7.51 2.49
N LYS A 334 -15.86 7.35 1.16
CA LYS A 334 -16.73 8.18 0.32
C LYS A 334 -18.19 7.73 0.33
N TYR A 335 -18.47 6.47 0.67
CA TYR A 335 -19.79 5.87 0.52
C TYR A 335 -20.36 5.26 1.81
N SER A 336 -19.63 5.38 2.93
CA SER A 336 -19.98 4.84 4.23
C SER A 336 -19.46 5.76 5.34
N GLU A 337 -20.01 5.61 6.54
CA GLU A 337 -19.60 6.31 7.75
C GLU A 337 -18.98 5.34 8.76
N ALA A 338 -17.89 5.75 9.38
CA ALA A 338 -17.22 5.03 10.46
C ALA A 338 -16.54 6.00 11.44
N LYS A 339 -16.20 5.53 12.64
CA LYS A 339 -15.56 6.38 13.65
C LYS A 339 -14.09 6.65 13.30
N ASP A 340 -13.43 5.64 12.75
CA ASP A 340 -12.05 5.71 12.30
C ASP A 340 -11.81 4.82 11.07
N LYS A 341 -10.62 4.93 10.47
CA LYS A 341 -10.23 4.11 9.31
C LYS A 341 -10.07 2.62 9.66
N LEU A 342 -9.78 2.29 10.92
CA LEU A 342 -9.64 0.89 11.35
C LEU A 342 -10.99 0.17 11.35
N ASP A 343 -12.09 0.87 11.63
CA ASP A 343 -13.44 0.33 11.52
C ASP A 343 -13.75 -0.09 10.07
N PHE A 344 -13.33 0.68 9.06
CA PHE A 344 -13.46 0.26 7.65
C PHE A 344 -12.61 -0.97 7.34
N ILE A 345 -11.37 -1.02 7.84
CA ILE A 345 -10.48 -2.18 7.68
C ILE A 345 -11.12 -3.43 8.31
N GLU A 346 -11.64 -3.30 9.54
CA GLU A 346 -12.33 -4.37 10.23
C GLU A 346 -13.58 -4.84 9.48
N ARG A 347 -14.37 -3.92 8.92
CA ARG A 347 -15.55 -4.25 8.08
C ARG A 347 -15.16 -5.05 6.85
N THR A 348 -14.12 -4.65 6.10
CA THR A 348 -13.66 -5.43 4.93
C THR A 348 -13.27 -6.86 5.30
N LEU A 349 -12.70 -7.04 6.49
CA LEU A 349 -12.35 -8.36 7.00
C LEU A 349 -13.58 -9.18 7.42
N ARG A 350 -14.56 -8.58 8.10
CA ARG A 350 -15.82 -9.23 8.52
C ARG A 350 -16.74 -9.55 7.34
N TRP A 351 -16.72 -8.73 6.30
CA TRP A 351 -17.41 -8.99 5.04
C TRP A 351 -16.67 -10.01 4.16
N ARG A 352 -15.48 -10.46 4.58
CA ARG A 352 -14.57 -11.33 3.83
C ARG A 352 -14.28 -10.83 2.41
N HIS A 353 -14.17 -9.51 2.24
CA HIS A 353 -13.99 -8.89 0.94
C HIS A 353 -13.12 -7.63 1.02
N LEU A 354 -11.96 -7.63 0.35
CA LEU A 354 -10.98 -6.53 0.37
C LEU A 354 -11.54 -5.21 -0.20
N ALA A 355 -12.36 -5.30 -1.25
CA ALA A 355 -12.85 -4.14 -1.99
C ALA A 355 -14.33 -4.32 -2.41
N PRO A 356 -15.29 -4.33 -1.48
CA PRO A 356 -16.70 -4.64 -1.78
C PRO A 356 -17.29 -3.65 -2.81
N THR A 357 -16.81 -2.41 -2.82
CA THR A 357 -17.24 -1.36 -3.73
C THR A 357 -16.72 -1.52 -5.17
N ALA A 358 -15.83 -2.47 -5.43
CA ALA A 358 -15.40 -2.82 -6.78
C ALA A 358 -16.41 -3.77 -7.43
N PRO A 359 -16.76 -3.59 -8.71
CA PRO A 359 -16.30 -2.56 -9.66
C PRO A 359 -17.07 -1.22 -9.63
N ASN A 360 -18.13 -1.11 -8.82
CA ASN A 360 -19.13 -0.03 -8.90
C ASN A 360 -18.57 1.40 -8.72
N THR A 361 -17.60 1.59 -7.83
CA THR A 361 -16.97 2.90 -7.57
C THR A 361 -15.46 2.81 -7.55
N LEU A 362 -14.91 1.70 -7.05
CA LEU A 362 -13.49 1.37 -7.17
C LEU A 362 -13.28 0.53 -8.42
N GLY A 363 -12.50 1.05 -9.38
CA GLY A 363 -12.24 0.34 -10.63
C GLY A 363 -11.44 -0.96 -10.42
N CYS A 364 -11.90 -2.06 -11.01
CA CYS A 364 -11.17 -3.32 -11.03
C CYS A 364 -11.18 -3.97 -12.41
N TYR A 365 -10.30 -4.94 -12.63
CA TYR A 365 -10.31 -5.75 -13.84
C TYR A 365 -11.62 -6.56 -13.90
N PRO A 366 -12.28 -6.67 -15.07
CA PRO A 366 -13.53 -7.42 -15.21
C PRO A 366 -13.26 -8.93 -15.24
N PHE A 367 -13.02 -9.52 -14.08
CA PHE A 367 -12.88 -10.97 -13.94
C PHE A 367 -14.19 -11.67 -14.30
N THR A 368 -14.08 -12.82 -14.96
CA THR A 368 -15.24 -13.58 -15.45
C THR A 368 -15.47 -14.88 -14.69
N ASP A 369 -14.43 -15.41 -14.06
CA ASP A 369 -14.37 -16.76 -13.48
C ASP A 369 -14.20 -16.75 -11.96
N ARG A 370 -13.69 -15.65 -11.39
CA ARG A 370 -13.39 -15.52 -9.96
C ARG A 370 -13.51 -14.08 -9.48
N ASP A 371 -13.68 -13.89 -8.17
CA ASP A 371 -13.46 -12.59 -7.53
C ASP A 371 -12.18 -12.67 -6.66
N PRO A 372 -11.05 -12.09 -7.11
CA PRO A 372 -9.79 -12.19 -6.38
C PRO A 372 -9.78 -11.35 -5.10
N PHE A 373 -10.82 -10.59 -4.79
CA PHE A 373 -10.88 -9.76 -3.58
C PHE A 373 -11.50 -10.48 -2.38
N LEU A 374 -11.99 -11.71 -2.55
CA LEU A 374 -12.52 -12.53 -1.46
C LEU A 374 -11.43 -13.00 -0.48
N ILE A 375 -11.70 -12.87 0.81
CA ILE A 375 -10.76 -13.25 1.88
C ILE A 375 -11.14 -14.65 2.37
N GLU A 376 -10.47 -15.67 1.82
CA GLU A 376 -10.75 -17.08 2.13
C GLU A 376 -10.09 -17.53 3.44
N SER A 377 -8.90 -17.00 3.73
CA SER A 377 -8.12 -17.31 4.93
C SER A 377 -7.82 -16.03 5.70
N CYS A 378 -7.99 -16.08 7.01
CA CYS A 378 -7.78 -14.94 7.89
C CYS A 378 -6.27 -14.64 7.99
N PRO A 379 -5.82 -13.42 7.65
CA PRO A 379 -4.42 -13.05 7.85
C PRO A 379 -4.14 -12.85 9.34
N HIS A 380 -2.88 -12.95 9.75
CA HIS A 380 -2.48 -12.55 11.10
C HIS A 380 -2.27 -11.04 11.18
N VAL A 381 -1.82 -10.44 10.07
CA VAL A 381 -1.64 -8.99 9.93
C VAL A 381 -2.37 -8.51 8.69
N TYR A 382 -3.28 -7.55 8.87
CA TYR A 382 -3.93 -6.84 7.79
C TYR A 382 -3.51 -5.37 7.81
N PHE A 383 -2.71 -4.95 6.83
CA PHE A 383 -2.16 -3.60 6.74
C PHE A 383 -2.74 -2.81 5.57
N VAL A 384 -2.90 -1.50 5.76
CA VAL A 384 -3.42 -0.60 4.73
C VAL A 384 -2.52 0.63 4.65
N GLY A 385 -2.00 0.89 3.45
CA GLY A 385 -1.13 2.03 3.12
C GLY A 385 -1.86 3.36 2.97
N ASN A 386 -1.08 4.43 2.88
CA ASN A 386 -1.50 5.77 2.46
C ASN A 386 -2.61 6.40 3.30
N GLN A 387 -2.67 6.07 4.60
CA GLN A 387 -3.63 6.64 5.52
C GLN A 387 -3.11 7.97 6.10
N ASP A 388 -3.99 8.77 6.73
CA ASP A 388 -3.61 10.10 7.22
C ASP A 388 -2.83 10.04 8.55
N LYS A 389 -3.04 9.00 9.34
CA LYS A 389 -2.37 8.78 10.63
C LYS A 389 -2.06 7.31 10.85
N TYR A 390 -1.07 7.06 11.70
CA TYR A 390 -0.82 5.72 12.21
C TYR A 390 -1.91 5.30 13.19
N ASP A 391 -2.41 4.09 13.04
CA ASP A 391 -3.29 3.45 14.01
C ASP A 391 -3.17 1.92 13.96
N SER A 392 -3.51 1.23 15.06
CA SER A 392 -3.47 -0.23 15.11
C SER A 392 -4.40 -0.82 16.15
N ARG A 393 -5.14 -1.86 15.77
CA ARG A 393 -6.12 -2.57 16.63
C ARG A 393 -5.92 -4.07 16.51
N LEU A 394 -6.16 -4.80 17.60
CA LEU A 394 -6.22 -6.26 17.58
C LEU A 394 -7.68 -6.68 17.56
N VAL A 395 -8.06 -7.48 16.57
CA VAL A 395 -9.42 -8.01 16.44
C VAL A 395 -9.39 -9.49 16.80
N LYS A 396 -10.35 -9.90 17.63
CA LYS A 396 -10.56 -11.30 18.01
C LYS A 396 -11.83 -11.83 17.33
N GLY A 397 -11.75 -13.02 16.75
CA GLY A 397 -12.88 -13.75 16.18
C GLY A 397 -13.54 -14.68 17.19
N SER A 398 -14.73 -15.17 16.83
CA SER A 398 -15.51 -16.11 17.63
C SER A 398 -14.88 -17.51 17.70
N GLU A 399 -14.09 -17.89 16.70
CA GLU A 399 -13.41 -19.19 16.61
C GLU A 399 -11.95 -19.10 17.06
N GLY A 400 -11.60 -18.06 17.83
CA GLY A 400 -10.25 -17.83 18.32
C GLY A 400 -9.32 -17.16 17.30
N GLN A 401 -9.83 -16.67 16.16
CA GLN A 401 -9.02 -15.91 15.22
C GLN A 401 -8.47 -14.63 15.86
N MET A 402 -7.25 -14.25 15.50
CA MET A 402 -6.54 -13.09 16.04
C MET A 402 -5.87 -12.32 14.91
N VAL A 403 -6.34 -11.10 14.64
CA VAL A 403 -5.81 -10.29 13.53
C VAL A 403 -5.35 -8.93 14.01
N ARG A 404 -4.11 -8.57 13.68
CA ARG A 404 -3.58 -7.21 13.86
C ARG A 404 -3.94 -6.35 12.65
N LEU A 405 -4.76 -5.34 12.86
CA LEU A 405 -5.03 -4.29 11.88
C LEU A 405 -3.98 -3.19 12.01
N ILE A 406 -3.49 -2.69 10.87
CA ILE A 406 -2.49 -1.62 10.81
C ILE A 406 -2.89 -0.59 9.76
N SER A 407 -3.05 0.65 10.20
CA SER A 407 -3.18 1.82 9.33
C SER A 407 -1.81 2.50 9.22
N ILE A 408 -1.22 2.47 8.02
CA ILE A 408 0.13 3.00 7.76
C ILE A 408 -0.01 4.43 7.20
N PRO A 409 0.61 5.43 7.85
CA PRO A 409 0.48 6.81 7.39
C PRO A 409 1.31 7.09 6.14
N LYS A 410 0.99 8.18 5.45
CA LYS A 410 1.82 8.77 4.39
C LYS A 410 3.14 9.28 4.99
N PHE A 411 4.25 8.70 4.56
CA PHE A 411 5.59 9.01 5.07
C PHE A 411 6.00 10.44 4.73
N CYS A 412 5.72 10.92 3.52
CA CYS A 412 6.10 12.28 3.11
C CYS A 412 5.45 13.38 3.96
N GLU A 413 4.30 13.12 4.60
CA GLU A 413 3.59 14.07 5.46
C GLU A 413 3.98 13.91 6.94
N THR A 414 4.13 12.66 7.40
CA THR A 414 4.27 12.34 8.83
C THR A 414 5.71 12.06 9.25
N GLY A 415 6.56 11.59 8.33
CA GLY A 415 7.89 11.04 8.62
C GLY A 415 7.86 9.75 9.44
N ILE A 416 6.72 9.04 9.49
CA ILE A 416 6.52 7.85 10.32
C ILE A 416 6.65 6.58 9.46
N ALA A 417 7.58 5.70 9.84
CA ALA A 417 7.61 4.30 9.43
C ALA A 417 7.10 3.42 10.59
N VAL A 418 6.39 2.34 10.27
CA VAL A 418 5.79 1.45 11.28
C VAL A 418 6.64 0.19 11.41
N VAL A 419 7.16 -0.07 12.61
CA VAL A 419 7.90 -1.30 12.91
C VAL A 419 7.00 -2.23 13.72
N LYS A 420 6.86 -3.49 13.29
CA LYS A 420 6.12 -4.52 14.04
C LYS A 420 6.94 -5.77 14.22
N SER A 421 6.98 -6.27 15.45
CA SER A 421 7.61 -7.55 15.76
C SER A 421 6.70 -8.71 15.42
N SER A 422 7.21 -9.73 14.75
CA SER A 422 6.57 -11.05 14.63
C SER A 422 6.28 -11.64 16.02
N ASP A 423 7.19 -11.45 16.99
CA ASP A 423 7.05 -11.94 18.36
C ASP A 423 6.13 -11.07 19.23
N GLU A 424 6.12 -9.74 19.13
CA GLU A 424 5.18 -8.90 19.91
C GLU A 424 3.75 -9.00 19.37
N LEU A 425 3.61 -9.36 18.08
CA LEU A 425 2.35 -9.88 17.55
C LEU A 425 1.98 -11.14 18.34
N LEU A 426 2.90 -12.12 18.46
CA LEU A 426 2.69 -13.39 19.16
C LEU A 426 2.53 -13.32 20.70
N ARG A 427 3.25 -12.45 21.41
CA ARG A 427 3.36 -12.43 22.89
C ARG A 427 2.21 -11.71 23.59
N LYS A 428 1.58 -10.72 22.95
CA LYS A 428 0.29 -10.17 23.43
C LYS A 428 -0.86 -11.17 23.33
N PHE A 429 -0.60 -12.38 22.81
CA PHE A 429 -1.53 -13.51 22.82
C PHE A 429 -1.37 -14.43 24.04
N ALA A 430 -0.29 -14.31 24.83
CA ALA A 430 -0.05 -15.14 26.02
C ALA A 430 -0.47 -14.46 27.34
N ASP A 431 -0.29 -13.14 27.46
CA ASP A 431 -0.71 -12.38 28.65
C ASP A 431 -2.12 -11.80 28.49
N SER A 432 -3.12 -12.69 28.60
CA SER A 432 -4.50 -12.29 28.95
C SER A 432 -4.86 -12.69 30.39
N GLY A 433 -3.86 -12.64 31.26
CA GLY A 433 -4.01 -12.51 32.71
C GLY A 433 -3.09 -11.39 33.18
N ASP A 434 -3.63 -10.49 34.00
CA ASP A 434 -2.93 -9.42 34.72
C ASP A 434 -2.72 -8.07 33.99
N GLU A 435 -3.74 -7.20 34.10
CA GLU A 435 -3.74 -5.79 33.70
C GLU A 435 -2.82 -4.85 34.53
N ALA A 436 -1.84 -5.35 35.27
CA ALA A 436 -1.13 -4.53 36.27
C ALA A 436 0.16 -3.83 35.79
N ASP A 437 0.76 -4.20 34.66
CA ASP A 437 2.11 -3.69 34.29
C ASP A 437 2.18 -2.87 32.98
N ALA A 438 1.02 -2.45 32.46
CA ALA A 438 0.89 -1.75 31.17
C ALA A 438 1.44 -0.30 31.13
N SER A 439 2.02 0.20 32.22
CA SER A 439 2.50 1.59 32.30
C SER A 439 3.92 1.81 31.73
N ALA A 440 4.72 0.76 31.49
CA ALA A 440 6.17 0.93 31.24
C ALA A 440 6.64 0.69 29.79
N ARG A 441 5.78 0.29 28.84
CA ARG A 441 6.20 -0.04 27.46
C ARG A 441 5.29 0.57 26.38
N LYS A 442 5.22 1.91 26.34
CA LYS A 442 4.54 2.64 25.27
C LYS A 442 5.50 3.01 24.12
N GLN A 443 5.10 2.61 22.91
CA GLN A 443 5.33 3.26 21.61
C GLN A 443 6.78 3.46 21.15
N LEU A 444 7.29 2.52 20.36
CA LEU A 444 8.33 2.78 19.36
C LEU A 444 7.67 3.13 18.02
N ALA A 445 7.11 4.33 17.96
CA ALA A 445 6.93 5.04 16.69
C ALA A 445 8.12 5.99 16.57
N VAL A 446 8.97 5.83 15.57
CA VAL A 446 10.08 6.76 15.35
C VAL A 446 9.50 8.09 14.91
N ARG A 447 9.33 9.01 15.87
CA ARG A 447 8.84 10.37 15.63
C ARG A 447 10.01 11.35 15.81
N MET A 448 10.59 11.80 14.71
CA MET A 448 11.70 12.76 14.75
C MET A 448 11.20 14.16 15.11
N SER A 449 11.54 14.65 16.30
CA SER A 449 11.10 15.95 16.82
C SER A 449 11.74 17.13 16.05
N LYS A 450 10.90 18.03 15.51
CA LYS A 450 11.32 19.35 15.00
C LYS A 450 11.89 20.21 16.15
N ARG A 451 13.18 20.52 16.12
CA ARG A 451 13.83 21.40 17.11
C ARG A 451 13.39 22.85 16.90
N ARG A 452 12.54 23.36 17.81
CA ARG A 452 12.16 24.77 17.92
C ARG A 452 13.40 25.61 18.27
N LYS A 453 13.64 26.68 17.49
CA LYS A 453 14.73 27.64 17.67
C LYS A 453 14.50 28.44 18.97
N ARG A 454 15.36 28.27 19.98
CA ARG A 454 15.39 29.13 21.17
C ARG A 454 15.97 30.49 20.78
N SER A 455 15.18 31.55 20.99
CA SER A 455 15.67 32.93 20.99
C SER A 455 16.60 33.12 22.19
N ARG A 456 17.70 33.85 21.98
CA ARG A 456 18.51 34.44 23.06
C ARG A 456 18.36 35.95 22.95
N LEU A 457 17.89 36.54 24.05
CA LEU A 457 18.01 37.95 24.38
C LEU A 457 19.49 38.28 24.59
N ASN A 458 19.93 39.44 24.09
CA ASN A 458 20.93 40.28 24.74
C ASN A 458 20.92 41.70 24.17
N GLY A 459 20.61 42.65 25.05
CA GLY A 459 21.33 43.91 25.32
C GLY A 459 21.79 44.81 24.17
N GLU A 460 21.05 45.92 24.03
CA GLU A 460 21.44 47.33 23.88
C GLU A 460 22.83 47.71 23.33
N GLY A 461 22.79 48.63 22.36
CA GLY A 461 23.90 49.45 21.89
C GLY A 461 23.48 50.31 20.70
N ASP A 462 23.10 51.56 20.97
CA ASP A 462 22.81 52.62 19.99
C ASP A 462 23.90 52.76 18.93
N HIS A 463 23.50 52.93 17.66
CA HIS A 463 23.92 54.06 16.83
C HIS A 463 23.20 54.07 15.47
N GLN A 464 23.08 55.29 14.98
CA GLN A 464 22.13 55.80 14.01
C GLN A 464 22.73 55.86 12.59
N CYS A 465 21.84 56.01 11.61
CA CYS A 465 22.02 56.67 10.29
C CYS A 465 22.05 55.80 9.01
N ASP A 466 21.00 56.05 8.23
CA ASP A 466 20.94 56.32 6.79
C ASP A 466 21.03 55.21 5.73
N SER A 467 19.91 55.08 5.01
CA SER A 467 19.84 54.57 3.63
C SER A 467 20.48 55.57 2.66
N PRO A 468 20.98 55.10 1.51
CA PRO A 468 20.22 55.43 0.30
C PRO A 468 20.16 54.32 -0.75
N SER A 469 19.10 54.43 -1.56
CA SER A 469 18.84 53.79 -2.84
C SER A 469 19.94 54.04 -3.88
N ASN A 470 20.31 53.01 -4.66
CA ASN A 470 20.42 53.13 -6.12
C ASN A 470 20.52 51.76 -6.81
N GLY A 471 19.81 51.61 -7.93
CA GLY A 471 19.79 50.40 -8.73
C GLY A 471 20.94 50.28 -9.73
N ARG A 472 21.24 49.05 -10.15
CA ARG A 472 21.42 48.65 -11.56
C ARG A 472 21.60 47.15 -11.69
N SER A 473 21.04 46.63 -12.78
CA SER A 473 21.19 45.31 -13.40
C SER A 473 22.62 44.77 -13.44
N THR A 474 22.80 43.45 -13.30
CA THR A 474 23.41 42.52 -14.29
C THR A 474 23.72 41.15 -13.65
N GLY A 475 23.61 40.07 -14.45
CA GLY A 475 24.54 38.94 -14.37
C GLY A 475 24.11 37.68 -13.62
N LEU A 476 23.58 36.70 -14.37
CA LEU A 476 23.61 35.27 -14.07
C LEU A 476 25.04 34.79 -13.74
N VAL A 477 25.23 34.02 -12.66
CA VAL A 477 26.44 33.21 -12.45
C VAL A 477 26.07 31.84 -11.89
N GLU A 478 26.33 30.81 -12.70
CA GLU A 478 26.37 29.38 -12.35
C GLU A 478 27.33 29.11 -11.18
N ARG A 479 26.89 28.34 -10.19
CA ARG A 479 27.79 27.78 -9.16
C ARG A 479 28.22 26.37 -9.54
N ARG A 480 29.49 26.27 -9.94
CA ARG A 480 30.24 25.03 -10.14
C ARG A 480 30.49 24.31 -8.81
N SER A 481 30.44 22.99 -8.90
CA SER A 481 30.74 22.01 -7.87
C SER A 481 32.20 22.08 -7.39
N LEU A 482 32.39 21.92 -6.08
CA LEU A 482 33.68 21.79 -5.42
C LEU A 482 33.90 20.31 -5.03
N LEU A 483 34.79 19.62 -5.75
CA LEU A 483 35.47 18.42 -5.29
C LEU A 483 36.97 18.56 -5.62
N PRO A 484 37.90 18.24 -4.70
CA PRO A 484 39.32 18.46 -4.90
C PRO A 484 39.99 17.42 -5.84
N ALA A 485 40.98 17.89 -6.58
CA ALA A 485 41.76 17.14 -7.57
C ALA A 485 42.84 16.27 -6.93
N GLY A 486 43.04 15.06 -7.47
CA GLY A 486 44.03 14.09 -7.02
C GLY A 486 45.47 14.44 -7.40
N THR A 487 46.40 14.12 -6.52
CA THR A 487 47.85 14.18 -6.76
C THR A 487 48.39 12.76 -6.92
N LYS A 488 49.07 12.52 -8.04
CA LYS A 488 49.81 11.28 -8.34
C LYS A 488 51.21 11.41 -7.76
N ASN A 489 51.72 10.37 -7.10
CA ASN A 489 53.16 10.14 -6.99
C ASN A 489 53.46 8.65 -7.24
N LYS A 490 54.43 8.42 -8.13
CA LYS A 490 55.03 7.11 -8.42
C LYS A 490 56.37 7.00 -7.69
N ALA A 491 56.68 5.76 -7.33
CA ALA A 491 58.00 5.13 -7.15
C ALA A 491 58.36 4.72 -5.72
N LEU A 492 58.37 3.40 -5.46
CA LEU A 492 59.62 2.67 -5.20
C LEU A 492 59.39 1.16 -5.35
N PHE A 493 60.19 0.50 -6.19
CA PHE A 493 60.35 -0.95 -6.25
C PHE A 493 61.56 -1.33 -5.39
N ARG A 494 61.49 -2.41 -4.58
CA ARG A 494 62.49 -3.50 -4.55
C ARG A 494 62.21 -4.62 -3.52
N LYS A 495 62.12 -5.84 -4.07
CA LYS A 495 62.86 -7.09 -3.75
C LYS A 495 62.45 -8.02 -2.59
N ILE A 496 62.76 -9.31 -2.90
CA ILE A 496 62.73 -10.59 -2.14
C ILE A 496 61.39 -11.35 -2.31
N GLY A 497 61.28 -12.58 -2.82
CA GLY A 497 62.24 -13.59 -3.28
C GLY A 497 61.78 -15.00 -2.88
N ILE A 498 61.58 -15.90 -3.87
CA ILE A 498 61.88 -17.36 -3.84
C ILE A 498 60.80 -18.40 -3.37
N HIS A 499 60.28 -19.13 -4.39
CA HIS A 499 60.06 -20.60 -4.55
C HIS A 499 58.72 -21.28 -4.23
N GLY A 500 58.21 -22.08 -5.20
CA GLY A 500 57.34 -23.24 -4.92
C GLY A 500 56.24 -23.65 -5.93
N GLY A 501 56.57 -23.99 -7.18
CA GLY A 501 55.98 -25.05 -8.04
C GLY A 501 54.47 -25.37 -8.16
N ARG A 502 53.99 -25.29 -9.42
CA ARG A 502 52.94 -26.09 -10.13
C ARG A 502 51.45 -25.92 -9.78
N ALA A 503 50.72 -25.19 -10.63
CA ALA A 503 49.49 -25.67 -11.29
C ALA A 503 49.09 -24.76 -12.47
N SER A 504 48.38 -25.35 -13.42
CA SER A 504 48.07 -24.96 -14.80
C SER A 504 47.24 -23.68 -15.02
N HIS A 505 47.79 -22.79 -15.86
CA HIS A 505 47.18 -22.05 -16.98
C HIS A 505 45.64 -21.91 -17.04
N LEU A 506 45.13 -20.71 -16.80
CA LEU A 506 44.09 -20.03 -17.62
C LEU A 506 44.32 -18.51 -17.50
N ARG A 507 44.63 -17.87 -18.62
CA ARG A 507 45.05 -16.46 -18.73
C ARG A 507 43.87 -15.52 -18.49
N ALA A 508 44.02 -14.58 -17.55
CA ALA A 508 43.19 -13.38 -17.47
C ALA A 508 43.67 -12.36 -18.52
N THR A 509 42.78 -11.98 -19.43
CA THR A 509 42.98 -10.84 -20.34
C THR A 509 42.39 -9.58 -19.71
N ASP A 510 43.27 -8.63 -19.41
CA ASP A 510 42.91 -7.23 -19.12
C ASP A 510 42.15 -6.63 -20.32
N ILE A 511 40.89 -6.23 -20.12
CA ILE A 511 40.12 -5.45 -21.10
C ILE A 511 39.67 -4.13 -20.47
N ARG A 512 40.11 -3.04 -21.09
CA ARG A 512 39.75 -1.64 -20.82
C ARG A 512 38.22 -1.42 -20.86
N ASN A 513 37.55 -1.59 -19.71
CA ASN A 513 36.11 -1.36 -19.54
C ASN A 513 35.74 0.09 -19.19
N LYS A 514 36.20 1.09 -19.95
CA LYS A 514 35.64 2.47 -19.85
C LYS A 514 34.72 2.84 -21.02
N SER A 515 34.94 2.23 -22.19
CA SER A 515 34.13 2.46 -23.40
C SER A 515 32.82 1.68 -23.39
N LEU A 516 32.84 0.43 -22.89
CA LEU A 516 31.67 -0.46 -22.82
C LEU A 516 30.59 0.05 -21.86
N PHE A 517 30.96 0.54 -20.66
CA PHE A 517 30.00 1.15 -19.73
C PHE A 517 29.36 2.44 -20.27
N GLY A 518 30.11 3.22 -21.06
CA GLY A 518 29.59 4.42 -21.72
C GLY A 518 28.56 4.08 -22.81
N SER A 519 28.81 3.04 -23.59
CA SER A 519 27.88 2.54 -24.61
C SER A 519 26.67 1.85 -24.01
N ILE A 520 26.85 1.01 -22.98
CA ILE A 520 25.74 0.40 -22.22
C ILE A 520 24.86 1.49 -21.60
N ARG A 521 25.46 2.54 -20.99
CA ARG A 521 24.72 3.68 -20.44
C ARG A 521 23.96 4.48 -21.49
N LYS A 522 24.48 4.61 -22.72
CA LYS A 522 23.82 5.33 -23.83
C LYS A 522 22.69 4.50 -24.45
N THR A 523 22.93 3.22 -24.70
CA THR A 523 21.91 2.28 -25.18
C THR A 523 20.80 2.16 -24.14
N TRP A 524 21.15 2.05 -22.86
CA TRP A 524 20.21 2.02 -21.75
C TRP A 524 19.41 3.33 -21.60
N ARG A 525 20.04 4.50 -21.77
CA ARG A 525 19.32 5.79 -21.77
C ARG A 525 18.25 5.81 -22.86
N ARG A 526 18.58 5.31 -24.06
CA ARG A 526 17.63 5.18 -25.18
C ARG A 526 16.58 4.10 -24.93
N THR A 527 16.94 2.97 -24.31
CA THR A 527 16.00 1.89 -23.98
C THR A 527 15.05 2.29 -22.86
N ILE A 528 15.49 3.07 -21.88
CA ILE A 528 14.64 3.59 -20.79
C ILE A 528 13.82 4.77 -21.25
N GLU A 529 14.38 5.70 -22.02
CA GLU A 529 13.58 6.75 -22.65
C GLU A 529 12.54 6.10 -23.57
N GLY A 530 12.90 5.06 -24.32
CA GLY A 530 11.97 4.30 -25.15
C GLY A 530 10.94 3.48 -24.36
N ALA A 531 11.35 2.75 -23.32
CA ALA A 531 10.47 1.90 -22.51
C ALA A 531 9.61 2.72 -21.55
N SER A 532 10.14 3.77 -20.95
CA SER A 532 9.38 4.77 -20.18
C SER A 532 8.42 5.51 -21.09
N LYS A 533 8.83 5.90 -22.32
CA LYS A 533 7.90 6.50 -23.28
C LYS A 533 6.80 5.53 -23.67
N VAL A 534 7.11 4.29 -24.05
CA VAL A 534 6.11 3.28 -24.42
C VAL A 534 5.23 2.89 -23.22
N PHE A 535 5.79 2.82 -22.01
CA PHE A 535 5.06 2.51 -20.79
C PHE A 535 4.13 3.66 -20.40
N MET A 536 4.62 4.91 -20.40
CA MET A 536 3.83 6.11 -20.14
C MET A 536 2.78 6.34 -21.23
N GLU A 537 3.10 6.06 -22.49
CA GLU A 537 2.17 6.16 -23.62
C GLU A 537 1.12 5.04 -23.60
N LYS A 538 1.48 3.82 -23.19
CA LYS A 538 0.53 2.72 -22.93
C LYS A 538 -0.34 3.00 -21.71
N HIS A 539 0.24 3.50 -20.62
CA HIS A 539 -0.45 3.88 -19.39
C HIS A 539 -1.44 5.01 -19.67
N TYR A 540 -1.00 6.07 -20.37
CA TYR A 540 -1.84 7.15 -20.85
C TYR A 540 -2.95 6.67 -21.77
N ASN A 541 -2.65 5.86 -22.80
CA ASN A 541 -3.67 5.37 -23.73
C ASN A 541 -4.66 4.40 -23.06
N ARG A 542 -4.21 3.65 -22.05
CA ARG A 542 -5.06 2.73 -21.29
C ARG A 542 -5.92 3.46 -20.25
N HIS A 543 -5.37 4.48 -19.60
CA HIS A 543 -6.13 5.37 -18.72
C HIS A 543 -7.13 6.19 -19.54
N LYS A 544 -6.77 6.65 -20.73
CA LYS A 544 -7.66 7.34 -21.66
C LYS A 544 -8.75 6.42 -22.22
N ARG A 545 -8.45 5.16 -22.55
CA ARG A 545 -9.48 4.19 -22.95
C ARG A 545 -10.41 3.86 -21.79
N LEU A 546 -9.90 3.55 -20.61
CA LEU A 546 -10.75 3.29 -19.44
C LEU A 546 -11.57 4.52 -19.04
N ILE A 547 -11.01 5.73 -19.18
CA ILE A 547 -11.78 6.96 -19.01
C ILE A 547 -12.80 7.08 -20.14
N ASN A 548 -12.46 6.90 -21.42
CA ASN A 548 -13.35 6.94 -22.61
C ASN A 548 -14.26 5.71 -22.83
N ASP A 549 -14.20 4.71 -21.95
CA ASP A 549 -15.09 3.56 -21.90
C ASP A 549 -16.00 3.65 -20.64
N ILE A 550 -15.66 4.56 -19.70
CA ILE A 550 -16.49 4.96 -18.55
C ILE A 550 -17.26 6.26 -18.88
N VAL A 551 -16.62 7.14 -19.63
CA VAL A 551 -17.15 8.23 -20.46
C VAL A 551 -17.72 7.49 -21.67
#